data_AF-A0A3N9NHH8-F1
#
_entry.id   AF-A0A3N9NHH8-F1
#
_cell.length_a   1.000
_cell.length_b   1.000
_cell.length_c   1.000
_cell.angle_alpha   90.00
_cell.angle_beta   90.00
_cell.angle_gamma   90.00
#
_symmetry.space_group_name_H-M   'P 1'
#
loop_
_entity.id
_entity.type
_entity.pdbx_description
1 polymer ?
#
loop_
_entity_poly.entity_id
_entity_poly.type
_entity_poly.pdbx_seq_one_letter_code
_entity_poly.pdbx_strand_id
1 'polypeptide(L)'
;MADKNLSRGDFLKTSAAATLGLALVSSASPDKSVVSVVKMKNDNIDYAVDKAIDLLGGIRDVTKGKNSILLKPNLVAESPTFTTKPTVIRALAKLMKSAGKEVFIGEGSAAASGFNFKDDITYRTKKQDILDPMQKYIFEQLDYSELASSMNIPLINLHYGDLVDIPVPNGLAQDRYMRVL
;
A
#
# COMPACT_ATOMS: atom_id res chain seq x y z
N MET A 1 41.52 18.81 -4.27
CA MET A 1 40.60 17.97 -5.06
C MET A 1 39.40 17.73 -4.15
N ALA A 2 38.31 18.47 -4.35
CA ALA A 2 37.22 18.54 -3.37
C ALA A 2 35.98 17.83 -3.93
N ASP A 3 35.59 16.75 -3.25
CA ASP A 3 34.32 16.05 -3.42
C ASP A 3 33.15 17.01 -3.16
N LYS A 4 32.29 17.20 -4.16
CA LYS A 4 30.98 17.83 -3.97
C LYS A 4 29.95 16.74 -3.82
N ASN A 5 29.54 16.51 -2.57
CA ASN A 5 28.33 15.79 -2.22
C ASN A 5 27.12 16.49 -2.86
N LEU A 6 26.61 15.92 -3.95
CA LEU A 6 25.35 16.35 -4.57
C LEU A 6 24.20 15.98 -3.64
N SER A 7 23.48 16.99 -3.16
CA SER A 7 22.30 16.81 -2.33
C SER A 7 21.09 16.51 -3.20
N ARG A 8 20.08 15.83 -2.64
CA ARG A 8 18.80 15.52 -3.29
C ARG A 8 18.10 16.77 -3.88
N GLY A 9 18.42 17.96 -3.37
CA GLY A 9 17.92 19.24 -3.90
C GLY A 9 18.55 19.69 -5.22
N ASP A 10 19.75 19.22 -5.57
CA ASP A 10 20.46 19.61 -6.80
C ASP A 10 19.94 18.87 -8.03
N PHE A 11 19.32 17.70 -7.84
CA PHE A 11 18.74 16.91 -8.92
C PHE A 11 17.49 17.56 -9.53
N LEU A 12 16.72 18.31 -8.73
CA LEU A 12 15.48 18.96 -9.16
C LEU A 12 15.70 20.26 -9.96
N LYS A 13 16.93 20.80 -10.00
CA LYS A 13 17.22 22.10 -10.62
C LYS A 13 17.83 22.02 -12.03
N THR A 14 18.11 20.81 -12.54
CA THR A 14 18.91 20.65 -13.77
C THR A 14 18.09 20.38 -15.05
N SER A 15 16.80 20.73 -15.08
CA SER A 15 15.95 20.55 -16.30
C SER A 15 15.41 21.85 -16.90
N ALA A 16 15.86 23.02 -16.46
CA ALA A 16 15.40 24.31 -16.98
C ALA A 16 16.48 25.07 -17.76
N ALA A 17 16.94 24.53 -18.90
CA ALA A 17 17.62 25.33 -19.92
C ALA A 17 17.49 24.68 -21.30
N ALA A 18 17.00 25.46 -22.28
CA ALA A 18 16.69 25.15 -23.68
C ALA A 18 15.35 24.39 -23.88
N THR A 19 14.26 25.02 -24.35
CA THR A 19 14.14 25.73 -25.62
C THR A 19 12.90 26.65 -25.60
N LEU A 20 13.01 27.86 -26.18
CA LEU A 20 11.91 28.81 -26.34
C LEU A 20 10.80 28.23 -27.24
N GLY A 21 9.55 28.29 -26.76
CA GLY A 21 8.33 28.10 -27.56
C GLY A 21 7.10 28.41 -26.72
N LEU A 22 6.32 29.42 -27.12
CA LEU A 22 5.11 29.85 -26.43
C LEU A 22 4.08 28.71 -26.35
N ALA A 23 3.93 28.12 -25.17
CA ALA A 23 2.67 27.55 -24.72
C ALA A 23 2.50 27.98 -23.26
N LEU A 24 1.46 28.77 -22.99
CA LEU A 24 0.99 29.05 -21.63
C LEU A 24 0.42 27.75 -21.05
N VAL A 25 1.28 26.80 -20.74
CA VAL A 25 0.94 25.72 -19.82
C VAL A 25 0.98 26.35 -18.45
N SER A 26 -0.20 26.63 -17.90
CA SER A 26 -0.33 26.90 -16.47
C SER A 26 0.29 25.70 -15.75
N SER A 27 1.54 25.84 -15.32
CA SER A 27 2.18 24.88 -14.43
C SER A 27 1.43 24.97 -13.12
N ALA A 28 0.34 24.22 -13.01
CA ALA A 28 -0.26 23.90 -11.73
C ALA A 28 0.88 23.27 -10.92
N SER A 29 1.41 24.03 -9.96
CA SER A 29 2.26 23.48 -8.92
C SER A 29 1.57 22.23 -8.40
N PRO A 30 2.24 21.05 -8.36
CA PRO A 30 1.60 19.85 -7.85
C PRO A 30 1.10 20.19 -6.45
N ASP A 31 -0.22 20.12 -6.27
CA ASP A 31 -0.85 20.35 -4.98
C ASP A 31 -0.12 19.46 -3.97
N LYS A 32 0.38 20.07 -2.88
CA LYS A 32 1.13 19.31 -1.88
C LYS A 32 0.24 18.20 -1.36
N SER A 33 0.72 16.96 -1.43
CA SER A 33 0.00 15.82 -0.88
C SER A 33 -0.31 16.06 0.60
N VAL A 34 -1.60 16.02 0.95
CA VAL A 34 -2.04 16.11 2.34
C VAL A 34 -1.82 14.75 2.99
N VAL A 35 -1.08 14.75 4.10
CA VAL A 35 -0.81 13.53 4.89
C VAL A 35 -1.19 13.77 6.35
N SER A 36 -1.64 12.71 7.02
CA SER A 36 -1.96 12.71 8.44
C SER A 36 -0.87 11.97 9.21
N VAL A 37 -0.30 12.61 10.23
CA VAL A 37 0.74 12.02 11.09
C VAL A 37 0.32 12.21 12.54
N VAL A 38 0.15 11.09 13.24
CA VAL A 38 -0.28 11.07 14.64
C VAL A 38 0.74 10.35 15.50
N LYS A 39 1.16 11.00 16.59
CA LYS A 39 1.96 10.37 17.63
C LYS A 39 1.05 9.55 18.54
N MET A 40 1.34 8.26 18.67
CA MET A 40 0.64 7.38 19.60
C MET A 40 0.83 7.86 21.05
N LYS A 41 -0.22 7.72 21.86
CA LYS A 41 -0.22 8.07 23.29
C LYS A 41 -0.50 6.81 24.10
N ASN A 42 0.32 6.54 25.11
CA ASN A 42 0.15 5.39 26.03
C ASN A 42 -0.05 4.06 25.27
N ASP A 43 0.72 3.85 24.20
CA ASP A 43 0.63 2.68 23.32
C ASP A 43 -0.77 2.38 22.75
N ASN A 44 -1.62 3.39 22.67
CA ASN A 44 -2.98 3.26 22.16
C ASN A 44 -3.03 3.41 20.62
N ILE A 45 -2.96 2.26 19.94
CA ILE A 45 -3.03 2.18 18.47
C ILE A 45 -4.41 2.58 17.96
N ASP A 46 -5.49 2.14 18.62
CA ASP A 46 -6.86 2.46 18.21
C ASP A 46 -7.08 3.99 18.18
N TYR A 47 -6.61 4.70 19.21
CA TYR A 47 -6.60 6.17 19.24
C TYR A 47 -5.79 6.79 18.09
N ALA A 48 -4.58 6.28 17.85
CA ALA A 48 -3.70 6.84 16.83
C ALA A 48 -4.29 6.70 15.42
N VAL A 49 -4.90 5.54 15.13
CA VAL A 49 -5.55 5.26 13.85
C VAL A 49 -6.81 6.10 13.68
N ASP A 50 -7.69 6.12 14.69
CA ASP A 50 -8.91 6.93 14.66
C ASP A 50 -8.60 8.41 14.43
N LYS A 51 -7.65 8.96 15.21
CA LYS A 51 -7.23 10.35 15.06
C LYS A 51 -6.57 10.62 13.71
N ALA A 52 -5.84 9.67 13.16
CA ALA A 52 -5.21 9.82 11.85
C ALA A 52 -6.27 9.94 10.74
N ILE A 53 -7.34 9.13 10.82
CA ILE A 53 -8.48 9.17 9.90
C ILE A 53 -9.30 10.45 10.09
N ASP A 54 -9.53 10.90 11.32
CA ASP A 54 -10.21 12.17 11.61
C ASP A 54 -9.51 13.36 10.96
N LEU A 55 -8.19 13.42 11.03
CA LEU A 55 -7.39 14.48 10.38
C LEU A 55 -7.50 14.45 8.85
N LEU A 56 -7.92 13.33 8.26
CA LEU A 56 -8.21 13.21 6.81
C LEU A 56 -9.67 13.54 6.46
N GLY A 57 -10.47 14.03 7.42
CA GLY A 57 -11.91 14.31 7.25
C GLY A 57 -12.83 13.31 7.93
N GLY A 58 -12.28 12.29 8.58
CA GLY A 58 -13.05 11.29 9.31
C GLY A 58 -13.57 10.15 8.45
N ILE A 59 -13.97 9.07 9.11
CA ILE A 59 -14.25 7.79 8.44
C ILE A 59 -15.37 7.89 7.40
N ARG A 60 -16.39 8.71 7.65
CA ARG A 60 -17.55 8.87 6.74
C ARG A 60 -17.14 9.53 5.43
N ASP A 61 -16.22 10.49 5.49
CA ASP A 61 -15.74 11.21 4.31
C ASP A 61 -14.74 10.37 3.53
N VAL A 62 -13.79 9.72 4.23
CA VAL A 62 -12.80 8.82 3.62
C VAL A 62 -13.47 7.64 2.88
N THR A 63 -14.61 7.17 3.39
CA THR A 63 -15.34 6.03 2.81
C THR A 63 -16.59 6.44 2.01
N LYS A 64 -16.74 7.72 1.69
CA LYS A 64 -17.93 8.25 1.02
C LYS A 64 -18.15 7.58 -0.34
N GLY A 65 -19.39 7.11 -0.56
CA GLY A 65 -19.78 6.45 -1.81
C GLY A 65 -19.14 5.07 -2.03
N LYS A 66 -18.51 4.48 -1.01
CA LYS A 66 -17.95 3.12 -1.05
C LYS A 66 -18.79 2.19 -0.18
N ASN A 67 -19.07 1.00 -0.68
CA ASN A 67 -19.77 -0.06 0.05
C ASN A 67 -18.77 -1.06 0.65
N SER A 68 -17.74 -1.39 -0.13
CA SER A 68 -16.66 -2.31 0.24
C SER A 68 -15.30 -1.60 0.29
N ILE A 69 -14.43 -2.08 1.18
CA ILE A 69 -13.08 -1.57 1.43
C ILE A 69 -12.11 -2.76 1.46
N LEU A 70 -11.07 -2.69 0.62
CA LEU A 70 -9.93 -3.61 0.67
C LEU A 70 -8.80 -2.98 1.47
N LEU A 71 -8.46 -3.58 2.61
CA LEU A 71 -7.25 -3.25 3.35
C LEU A 71 -6.08 -4.03 2.76
N LYS A 72 -5.12 -3.32 2.19
CA LYS A 72 -3.91 -3.89 1.60
C LYS A 72 -2.70 -3.61 2.51
N PRO A 73 -2.44 -4.46 3.53
CA PRO A 73 -1.21 -4.34 4.30
C PRO A 73 -0.02 -4.66 3.40
N ASN A 74 1.12 -4.02 3.62
CA ASN A 74 2.33 -4.41 2.92
C ASN A 74 2.90 -5.69 3.52
N LEU A 75 2.75 -6.85 2.88
CA LEU A 75 3.37 -8.14 3.28
C LEU A 75 4.47 -8.50 2.27
N VAL A 76 5.74 -8.30 2.61
CA VAL A 76 6.83 -8.60 1.66
C VAL A 76 7.26 -10.07 1.76
N ALA A 77 7.46 -10.55 2.99
CA ALA A 77 7.91 -11.91 3.31
C ALA A 77 7.44 -12.32 4.72
N GLU A 78 7.73 -13.55 5.14
CA GLU A 78 7.21 -14.22 6.33
C GLU A 78 7.69 -13.65 7.68
N SER A 79 8.61 -12.69 7.69
CA SER A 79 9.09 -12.06 8.93
C SER A 79 8.14 -10.95 9.41
N PRO A 80 7.89 -10.84 10.72
CA PRO A 80 7.10 -9.73 11.29
C PRO A 80 7.75 -8.35 11.14
N THR A 81 9.01 -8.28 10.70
CA THR A 81 9.69 -7.01 10.37
C THR A 81 9.38 -6.50 8.96
N PHE A 82 8.79 -7.34 8.11
CA PHE A 82 8.50 -7.04 6.70
C PHE A 82 7.01 -6.82 6.43
N THR A 83 6.26 -6.47 7.49
CA THR A 83 4.83 -6.30 7.44
C THR A 83 4.34 -4.98 8.03
N THR A 84 3.20 -4.48 7.52
CA THR A 84 2.39 -3.57 8.31
C THR A 84 1.89 -4.31 9.56
N LYS A 85 2.05 -3.71 10.74
CA LYS A 85 1.66 -4.37 12.00
C LYS A 85 0.17 -4.80 11.96
N PRO A 86 -0.16 -6.08 12.22
CA PRO A 86 -1.54 -6.56 12.21
C PRO A 86 -2.48 -5.76 13.12
N THR A 87 -1.97 -5.24 14.23
CA THR A 87 -2.73 -4.37 15.15
C THR A 87 -3.23 -3.08 14.51
N VAL A 88 -2.49 -2.50 13.56
CA VAL A 88 -2.94 -1.32 12.78
C VAL A 88 -4.08 -1.71 11.84
N ILE A 89 -3.96 -2.86 11.16
CA ILE A 89 -5.01 -3.37 10.27
C ILE A 89 -6.27 -3.71 11.04
N ARG A 90 -6.14 -4.30 12.24
CA ARG A 90 -7.26 -4.55 13.15
C ARG A 90 -8.00 -3.27 13.51
N ALA A 91 -7.27 -2.21 13.90
CA ALA A 91 -7.85 -0.92 14.24
C ALA A 91 -8.62 -0.30 13.05
N LEU A 92 -8.02 -0.30 11.86
CA LEU A 92 -8.67 0.15 10.62
C LEU A 92 -9.91 -0.68 10.30
N ALA A 93 -9.81 -2.00 10.37
CA ALA A 93 -10.93 -2.89 10.09
C ALA A 93 -12.12 -2.65 11.04
N LYS A 94 -11.86 -2.45 12.34
CA LYS A 94 -12.91 -2.08 13.31
C LYS A 94 -13.61 -0.79 12.89
N LEU A 95 -12.84 0.24 12.57
CA LEU A 95 -13.35 1.56 12.19
C LEU A 95 -14.15 1.53 10.87
N MET A 96 -13.69 0.76 9.88
CA MET A 96 -14.39 0.60 8.61
C MET A 96 -15.70 -0.19 8.77
N LYS A 97 -15.68 -1.28 9.56
CA LYS A 97 -16.90 -2.05 9.87
C LYS A 97 -17.91 -1.24 10.66
N SER A 98 -17.48 -0.43 11.64
CA SER A 98 -18.39 0.45 12.41
C SER A 98 -19.00 1.56 11.55
N ALA A 99 -18.35 1.94 10.45
CA ALA A 99 -18.91 2.82 9.43
C ALA A 99 -19.86 2.10 8.44
N GLY A 100 -20.21 0.83 8.69
CA GLY A 100 -21.14 0.05 7.88
C GLY A 100 -20.56 -0.43 6.55
N LYS A 101 -19.23 -0.58 6.46
CA LYS A 101 -18.56 -1.05 5.26
C LYS A 101 -18.30 -2.55 5.30
N GLU A 102 -18.40 -3.17 4.14
CA GLU A 102 -17.85 -4.50 3.93
C GLU A 102 -16.33 -4.39 3.86
N VAL A 103 -15.61 -5.22 4.61
CA VAL A 103 -14.15 -5.13 4.74
C VAL A 103 -13.52 -6.44 4.28
N PHE A 104 -12.49 -6.31 3.46
CA PHE A 104 -11.62 -7.39 2.98
C PHE A 104 -10.19 -7.06 3.37
N ILE A 105 -9.35 -8.09 3.56
CA ILE A 105 -7.90 -7.92 3.66
C ILE A 105 -7.27 -8.67 2.50
N GLY A 106 -6.35 -8.05 1.76
CA GLY A 106 -5.72 -8.74 0.64
C GLY A 106 -4.29 -8.29 0.37
N GLU A 107 -3.47 -9.25 -0.06
CA GLU A 107 -2.10 -9.01 -0.49
C GLU A 107 -1.63 -10.10 -1.47
N GLY A 108 -0.63 -9.77 -2.28
CA GLY A 108 0.21 -10.71 -3.05
C GLY A 108 1.67 -10.45 -2.69
N SER A 109 2.23 -11.32 -1.85
CA SER A 109 3.50 -11.09 -1.17
C SER A 109 4.71 -11.34 -2.08
N ALA A 110 5.82 -10.66 -1.85
CA ALA A 110 6.95 -10.72 -2.78
C ALA A 110 7.72 -12.06 -2.71
N ALA A 111 7.91 -12.61 -1.52
CA ALA A 111 8.74 -13.78 -1.31
C ALA A 111 8.31 -14.62 -0.10
N ALA A 112 8.56 -15.92 -0.15
CA ALA A 112 8.69 -16.73 1.07
C ALA A 112 9.65 -17.92 0.88
N SER A 113 10.37 -18.26 1.95
CA SER A 113 11.25 -19.42 2.00
C SER A 113 10.48 -20.71 1.72
N GLY A 114 11.05 -21.59 0.90
CA GLY A 114 10.40 -22.83 0.48
C GLY A 114 9.42 -22.67 -0.69
N PHE A 115 9.13 -21.44 -1.12
CA PHE A 115 8.29 -21.14 -2.28
C PHE A 115 9.14 -20.59 -3.43
N ASN A 116 9.10 -19.28 -3.62
CA ASN A 116 9.81 -18.57 -4.66
C ASN A 116 11.13 -17.94 -4.18
N PHE A 117 11.53 -18.17 -2.94
CA PHE A 117 12.84 -17.77 -2.42
C PHE A 117 13.73 -19.01 -2.22
N LYS A 118 14.82 -19.10 -2.98
CA LYS A 118 15.78 -20.23 -2.96
C LYS A 118 17.20 -19.71 -3.21
N ASP A 119 18.17 -20.21 -2.45
CA ASP A 119 19.59 -19.85 -2.60
C ASP A 119 19.83 -18.33 -2.65
N ASP A 120 19.19 -17.60 -1.74
CA ASP A 120 19.19 -16.13 -1.67
C ASP A 120 18.67 -15.38 -2.91
N ILE A 121 17.92 -16.08 -3.78
CA ILE A 121 17.30 -15.52 -4.99
C ILE A 121 15.78 -15.60 -4.87
N THR A 122 15.11 -14.46 -5.11
CA THR A 122 13.66 -14.40 -5.27
C THR A 122 13.28 -14.54 -6.74
N TYR A 123 12.51 -15.58 -7.06
CA TYR A 123 11.99 -15.85 -8.39
C TYR A 123 10.59 -15.25 -8.54
N ARG A 124 10.28 -14.71 -9.74
CA ARG A 124 8.92 -14.30 -10.11
C ARG A 124 8.24 -15.43 -10.86
N THR A 125 6.99 -15.70 -10.54
CA THR A 125 6.18 -16.73 -11.20
C THR A 125 4.72 -16.27 -11.30
N LYS A 126 3.97 -16.89 -12.22
CA LYS A 126 2.50 -16.76 -12.32
C LYS A 126 1.77 -18.07 -11.98
N LYS A 127 2.53 -19.07 -11.53
CA LYS A 127 2.06 -20.42 -11.21
C LYS A 127 1.23 -20.39 -9.92
N GLN A 128 -0.08 -20.55 -10.02
CA GLN A 128 -1.01 -20.50 -8.88
C GLN A 128 -0.76 -21.64 -7.88
N ASP A 129 -0.34 -22.82 -8.36
CA ASP A 129 0.08 -23.95 -7.53
C ASP A 129 1.28 -23.63 -6.60
N ILE A 130 2.02 -22.56 -6.89
CA ILE A 130 3.06 -22.02 -6.02
C ILE A 130 2.53 -20.83 -5.20
N LEU A 131 1.82 -19.90 -5.85
CA LEU A 131 1.43 -18.61 -5.26
C LEU A 131 0.30 -18.74 -4.22
N ASP A 132 -0.63 -19.68 -4.40
CA ASP A 132 -1.74 -19.92 -3.46
C ASP A 132 -1.23 -20.41 -2.10
N PRO A 133 -0.46 -21.52 -2.02
CA PRO A 133 0.06 -21.97 -0.74
C PRO A 133 1.08 -20.99 -0.16
N MET A 134 1.82 -20.25 -0.99
CA MET A 134 2.75 -19.22 -0.53
C MET A 134 2.01 -18.08 0.19
N GLN A 135 0.97 -17.54 -0.42
CA GLN A 135 0.22 -16.43 0.17
C GLN A 135 -0.51 -16.87 1.44
N LYS A 136 -1.07 -18.09 1.44
CA LYS A 136 -1.67 -18.68 2.65
C LYS A 136 -0.65 -18.79 3.78
N TYR A 137 0.53 -19.33 3.50
CA TYR A 137 1.62 -19.45 4.47
C TYR A 137 1.99 -18.09 5.07
N ILE A 138 2.13 -17.05 4.24
CA ILE A 138 2.47 -15.70 4.72
C ILE A 138 1.36 -15.11 5.59
N PHE A 139 0.08 -15.29 5.21
CA PHE A 139 -1.03 -14.85 6.06
C PHE A 139 -1.03 -15.55 7.44
N GLU A 140 -0.64 -16.82 7.48
CA GLU A 140 -0.52 -17.58 8.74
C GLU A 140 0.68 -17.12 9.57
N GLN A 141 1.87 -16.97 8.98
CA GLN A 141 3.08 -16.57 9.71
C GLN A 141 3.01 -15.15 10.28
N LEU A 142 2.21 -14.27 9.67
CA LEU A 142 2.09 -12.86 10.06
C LEU A 142 0.79 -12.57 10.83
N ASP A 143 0.13 -13.59 11.37
CA ASP A 143 -1.10 -13.52 12.17
C ASP A 143 -2.33 -12.91 11.46
N TYR A 144 -2.29 -12.78 10.13
CA TYR A 144 -3.41 -12.26 9.34
C TYR A 144 -4.57 -13.26 9.26
N SER A 145 -4.28 -14.56 9.24
CA SER A 145 -5.30 -15.62 9.29
C SER A 145 -6.12 -15.56 10.58
N GLU A 146 -5.46 -15.41 11.74
CA GLU A 146 -6.15 -15.27 13.02
C GLU A 146 -6.92 -13.95 13.11
N LEU A 147 -6.30 -12.83 12.71
CA LEU A 147 -6.94 -11.52 12.67
C LEU A 147 -8.23 -11.57 11.84
N ALA A 148 -8.14 -12.06 10.60
CA ALA A 148 -9.24 -12.11 9.66
C ALA A 148 -10.38 -12.99 10.19
N SER A 149 -10.06 -14.18 10.72
CA SER A 149 -11.03 -15.09 11.34
C SER A 149 -11.74 -14.45 12.54
N SER A 150 -10.98 -13.85 13.47
CA SER A 150 -11.53 -13.20 14.67
C SER A 150 -12.53 -12.08 14.38
N MET A 151 -12.47 -11.51 13.18
CA MET A 151 -13.31 -10.40 12.74
C MET A 151 -14.30 -10.79 11.64
N ASN A 152 -14.34 -12.06 11.20
CA ASN A 152 -15.09 -12.51 10.03
C ASN A 152 -14.83 -11.62 8.80
N ILE A 153 -13.57 -11.51 8.41
CA ILE A 153 -13.09 -10.74 7.25
C ILE A 153 -12.47 -11.71 6.25
N PRO A 154 -12.83 -11.68 4.96
CA PRO A 154 -12.18 -12.52 3.96
C PRO A 154 -10.73 -12.09 3.70
N LEU A 155 -9.85 -13.09 3.52
CA LEU A 155 -8.49 -12.90 3.01
C LEU A 155 -8.47 -13.13 1.49
N ILE A 156 -7.89 -12.19 0.75
CA ILE A 156 -7.83 -12.20 -0.71
C ILE A 156 -6.37 -12.30 -1.16
N ASN A 157 -6.08 -13.31 -1.99
CA ASN A 157 -4.78 -13.44 -2.65
C ASN A 157 -4.74 -12.52 -3.87
N LEU A 158 -3.87 -11.51 -3.87
CA LEU A 158 -3.75 -10.53 -4.96
C LEU A 158 -2.68 -10.91 -6.00
N HIS A 159 -2.16 -12.13 -5.97
CA HIS A 159 -1.24 -12.62 -7.00
C HIS A 159 -1.87 -12.79 -8.38
N TYR A 160 -3.19 -12.97 -8.43
CA TYR A 160 -3.99 -13.16 -9.63
C TYR A 160 -5.38 -12.58 -9.41
N GLY A 161 -6.12 -12.47 -10.51
CA GLY A 161 -7.47 -11.92 -10.56
C GLY A 161 -7.65 -11.16 -11.86
N ASP A 162 -8.81 -10.53 -12.01
CA ASP A 162 -9.10 -9.74 -13.20
C ASP A 162 -8.26 -8.47 -13.16
N LEU A 163 -7.23 -8.45 -14.00
CA LEU A 163 -6.35 -7.30 -14.12
C LEU A 163 -6.94 -6.29 -15.09
N VAL A 164 -7.13 -5.06 -14.62
CA VAL A 164 -7.55 -3.94 -15.45
C VAL A 164 -6.41 -2.98 -15.65
N ASP A 165 -6.19 -2.62 -16.92
CA ASP A 165 -5.30 -1.53 -17.31
C ASP A 165 -5.91 -0.19 -16.88
N ILE A 166 -5.22 0.49 -15.97
CA ILE A 166 -5.60 1.84 -15.54
C ILE A 166 -4.62 2.83 -16.17
N PRO A 167 -5.09 3.76 -17.02
CA PRO A 167 -4.26 4.87 -17.50
C PRO A 167 -3.78 5.74 -16.34
N VAL A 168 -2.50 6.09 -16.35
CA VAL A 168 -1.88 7.00 -15.38
C VAL A 168 -1.29 8.18 -16.16
N PRO A 169 -2.08 9.23 -16.43
CA PRO A 169 -1.58 10.41 -17.12
C PRO A 169 -0.45 11.06 -16.32
N ASN A 170 0.64 11.44 -17.00
CA ASN A 170 1.84 12.02 -16.38
C ASN A 170 2.51 11.08 -15.37
N GLY A 171 2.51 9.77 -15.63
CA GLY A 171 3.21 8.80 -14.80
C GLY A 171 4.72 9.05 -14.80
N LEU A 172 5.34 9.09 -13.63
CA LEU A 172 6.79 9.31 -13.52
C LEU A 172 7.62 8.10 -13.98
N ALA A 173 7.04 6.90 -13.92
CA ALA A 173 7.72 5.64 -14.27
C ALA A 173 6.98 4.84 -15.36
N GLN A 174 5.65 4.97 -15.42
CA GLN A 174 4.81 4.24 -16.38
C GLN A 174 3.47 4.95 -16.56
N ASP A 175 2.95 4.93 -17.78
CA ASP A 175 1.68 5.58 -18.14
C ASP A 175 0.45 4.67 -17.94
N ARG A 176 0.66 3.45 -17.46
CA ARG A 176 -0.38 2.45 -17.18
C ARG A 176 0.00 1.61 -15.97
N TYR A 177 -0.98 1.22 -15.15
CA TYR A 177 -0.77 0.26 -14.06
C TYR A 177 -1.89 -0.81 -14.05
N MET A 178 -1.53 -2.04 -13.68
CA MET A 178 -2.45 -3.17 -13.60
C MET A 178 -3.01 -3.33 -12.19
N ARG A 179 -4.33 -3.22 -12.04
CA ARG A 179 -5.02 -3.42 -10.77
C ARG A 179 -5.83 -4.71 -10.79
N VAL A 180 -5.75 -5.50 -9.72
CA VAL A 180 -6.68 -6.62 -9.45
C VAL A 180 -8.02 -6.04 -8.99
N LEU A 181 -9.11 -6.40 -9.67
CA LEU A 181 -10.48 -6.05 -9.28
C LEU A 181 -11.01 -6.87 -8.11
#